data_AF-A0A7Y3DTK9-F1
#
_entry.id   AF-A0A7Y3DTK9-F1
#
_cell.length_a   1.000
_cell.length_b   1.000
_cell.length_c   1.000
_cell.angle_alpha   90.00
_cell.angle_beta   90.00
_cell.angle_gamma   90.00
#
_symmetry.space_group_name_H-M   'P 1'
#
loop_
_entity.id
_entity.type
_entity.pdbx_description
1 polymer ?
#
loop_
_entity_poly.entity_id
_entity_poly.type
_entity_poly.pdbx_seq_one_letter_code
_entity_poly.pdbx_strand_id
1 'polypeptide(L)'
;MLTSGGFKQVYNLKGGIAAWQGHVAAGPGEMGMMLLKGNEGPQDVIRLSYGLEEGLRKFYSTSAGLASDPKVVGILTKLAEIEGRHKHKLFNLYLTFEPAAQNMEAFEAGINSELMEGGVHPDKLLEQNERTFKTAAEVLNLAMMLEAQAMDLYLRYADESATHEVKEVFFKIADEEKSHLKSLGYILEQNPE
;
A
#
# COMPACT_ATOMS: atom_id res chain seq x y z
N MET A 1 13.05 -11.41 25.44
CA MET A 1 13.48 -11.70 24.05
C MET A 1 12.51 -12.74 23.48
N LEU A 2 12.07 -12.66 22.22
CA LEU A 2 11.06 -13.61 21.69
C LEU A 2 11.51 -15.08 21.76
N THR A 3 12.82 -15.33 21.70
CA THR A 3 13.43 -16.65 21.92
C THR A 3 13.19 -17.22 23.32
N SER A 4 13.08 -16.38 24.35
CA SER A 4 12.77 -16.81 25.72
C SER A 4 11.27 -17.01 25.96
N GLY A 5 10.41 -16.68 24.97
CA GLY A 5 8.96 -16.87 25.01
C GLY A 5 8.47 -18.14 24.33
N GLY A 6 9.37 -19.07 23.94
CA GLY A 6 9.00 -20.34 23.30
C GLY A 6 8.84 -20.29 21.78
N PHE A 7 9.16 -19.16 21.13
CA PHE A 7 9.15 -19.06 19.67
C PHE A 7 10.34 -19.84 19.07
N LYS A 8 10.03 -20.83 18.23
CA LYS A 8 11.03 -21.76 17.65
C LYS A 8 11.85 -21.16 16.51
N GLN A 9 11.34 -20.12 15.87
CA GLN A 9 12.00 -19.41 14.78
C GLN A 9 11.85 -17.92 15.02
N VAL A 10 12.97 -17.23 15.22
CA VAL A 10 13.03 -15.78 15.45
C VAL A 10 13.96 -15.20 14.40
N TYR A 11 13.40 -14.39 13.52
CA TYR A 11 14.14 -13.63 12.53
C TYR A 11 14.48 -12.27 13.11
N ASN A 12 15.76 -11.91 13.10
CA ASN A 12 16.19 -10.57 13.49
C ASN A 12 16.51 -9.79 12.21
N LEU A 13 15.85 -8.66 12.02
CA LEU A 13 16.33 -7.63 11.11
C LEU A 13 17.73 -7.24 11.56
N LYS A 14 18.69 -7.11 10.62
CA LYS A 14 20.09 -6.81 10.95
C LYS A 14 20.17 -5.53 11.79
N GLY A 15 20.41 -5.68 13.09
CA GLY A 15 20.45 -4.61 14.08
C GLY A 15 19.11 -4.24 14.74
N GLY A 16 17.95 -4.62 14.19
CA GLY A 16 16.62 -4.39 14.76
C GLY A 16 16.38 -2.93 15.19
N ILE A 17 15.61 -2.73 16.27
CA ILE A 17 15.42 -1.39 16.87
C ILE A 17 16.74 -0.76 17.34
N ALA A 18 17.79 -1.55 17.60
CA ALA A 18 19.09 -1.04 18.03
C ALA A 18 19.91 -0.42 16.89
N ALA A 19 19.57 -0.70 15.63
CA ALA A 19 20.12 -0.01 14.45
C ALA A 19 19.30 1.22 14.04
N TRP A 20 18.16 1.49 14.70
CA TRP A 20 17.37 2.67 14.45
C TRP A 20 18.12 3.93 14.89
N GLN A 21 18.35 4.85 13.96
CA GLN A 21 19.12 6.08 14.21
C GLN A 21 18.25 7.22 14.78
N GLY A 22 17.08 6.90 15.34
CA GLY A 22 16.20 7.88 15.95
C GLY A 22 15.42 8.75 14.95
N HIS A 23 15.28 8.30 13.69
CA HIS A 23 14.30 8.91 12.79
C HIS A 23 12.89 8.82 13.41
N VAL A 24 12.02 9.75 13.07
CA VAL A 24 10.64 9.79 13.57
C VAL A 24 9.75 10.15 12.40
N ALA A 25 8.57 9.52 12.32
CA ALA A 25 7.55 9.96 11.38
C ALA A 25 7.22 11.44 11.65
N ALA A 26 7.22 12.26 10.61
CA ALA A 26 6.93 13.68 10.71
C ALA A 26 5.53 13.96 10.19
N GLY A 27 4.81 14.87 10.86
CA GLY A 27 3.45 15.26 10.51
C GLY A 27 2.41 14.84 11.55
N PRO A 28 1.16 15.32 11.41
CA PRO A 28 0.04 14.92 12.27
C PRO A 28 -0.30 13.44 12.09
N GLY A 29 -0.77 12.79 13.17
CA GLY A 29 -1.22 11.40 13.15
C GLY A 29 -2.49 11.19 12.32
N GLU A 30 -3.16 12.27 11.94
CA GLU A 30 -4.35 12.32 11.10
C GLU A 30 -3.99 12.53 9.61
N MET A 31 -2.71 12.61 9.26
CA MET A 31 -2.28 12.68 7.87
C MET A 31 -2.84 11.47 7.09
N GLY A 32 -3.44 11.74 5.93
CA GLY A 32 -4.14 10.73 5.12
C GLY A 32 -5.56 10.40 5.57
N MET A 33 -5.96 10.77 6.81
CA MET A 33 -7.31 10.50 7.34
C MET A 33 -8.39 11.48 6.84
N MET A 34 -8.03 12.49 6.05
CA MET A 34 -8.97 13.46 5.50
C MET A 34 -9.79 12.93 4.31
N LEU A 35 -9.54 11.70 3.88
CA LEU A 35 -10.21 11.11 2.71
C LEU A 35 -11.62 10.60 3.03
N LEU A 36 -11.91 10.38 4.32
CA LEU A 36 -13.21 9.92 4.80
C LEU A 36 -13.75 10.88 5.87
N LYS A 37 -15.08 11.05 5.87
CA LYS A 37 -15.86 11.95 6.73
C LYS A 37 -16.46 11.22 7.94
N GLY A 38 -16.34 9.89 7.99
CA GLY A 38 -16.83 9.03 9.06
C GLY A 38 -18.28 8.58 8.89
N ASN A 39 -18.91 8.90 7.75
CA ASN A 39 -20.28 8.48 7.43
C ASN A 39 -20.35 7.56 6.20
N GLU A 40 -19.20 7.07 5.74
CA GLU A 40 -19.07 6.19 4.59
C GLU A 40 -19.62 4.79 4.85
N GLY A 41 -20.24 4.23 3.81
CA GLY A 41 -20.58 2.81 3.77
C GLY A 41 -19.39 1.94 3.36
N PRO A 42 -19.49 0.60 3.52
CA PRO A 42 -18.46 -0.33 3.06
C PRO A 42 -18.06 -0.12 1.59
N GLN A 43 -19.03 0.20 0.73
CA GLN A 43 -18.82 0.44 -0.70
C GLN A 43 -17.96 1.68 -0.99
N ASP A 44 -18.16 2.76 -0.24
CA ASP A 44 -17.39 4.00 -0.40
C ASP A 44 -15.93 3.77 0.00
N VAL A 45 -15.70 3.03 1.09
CA VAL A 45 -14.37 2.63 1.55
C VAL A 45 -13.64 1.78 0.50
N ILE A 46 -14.33 0.81 -0.10
CA ILE A 46 -13.74 -0.04 -1.14
C ILE A 46 -13.42 0.78 -2.38
N ARG A 47 -14.30 1.69 -2.80
CA ARG A 47 -14.07 2.60 -3.94
C ARG A 47 -12.88 3.52 -3.70
N LEU A 48 -12.75 4.09 -2.50
CA LEU A 48 -11.60 4.91 -2.14
C LEU A 48 -10.30 4.10 -2.22
N SER A 49 -10.27 2.95 -1.54
CA SER A 49 -9.08 2.09 -1.49
C SER A 49 -8.65 1.65 -2.89
N TYR A 50 -9.61 1.28 -3.74
CA TYR A 50 -9.35 0.96 -5.14
C TYR A 50 -8.75 2.15 -5.92
N GLY A 51 -9.22 3.36 -5.64
CA GLY A 51 -8.67 4.58 -6.23
C GLY A 51 -7.21 4.82 -5.88
N LEU A 52 -6.86 4.63 -4.61
CA LEU A 52 -5.49 4.74 -4.11
C LEU A 52 -4.56 3.70 -4.77
N GLU A 53 -5.05 2.48 -4.91
CA GLU A 53 -4.36 1.37 -5.57
C GLU A 53 -4.12 1.63 -7.06
N GLU A 54 -5.11 2.18 -7.77
CA GLU A 54 -4.92 2.59 -9.17
C GLU A 54 -3.94 3.77 -9.28
N GLY A 55 -3.96 4.71 -8.34
CA GLY A 55 -2.97 5.79 -8.24
C GLY A 55 -1.55 5.23 -8.09
N LEU A 56 -1.37 4.25 -7.20
CA LEU A 56 -0.07 3.62 -6.94
C LEU A 56 0.40 2.76 -8.13
N ARG A 57 -0.51 2.02 -8.76
CA ARG A 57 -0.23 1.28 -9.99
C ARG A 57 0.27 2.19 -11.11
N LYS A 58 -0.39 3.34 -11.31
CA LYS A 58 0.01 4.35 -12.31
C LYS A 58 1.39 4.92 -11.97
N PHE A 59 1.65 5.22 -10.71
CA PHE A 59 2.96 5.68 -10.26
C PHE A 59 4.07 4.70 -10.63
N TYR A 60 3.92 3.41 -10.30
CA TYR A 60 4.92 2.39 -10.65
C TYR A 60 5.06 2.20 -12.16
N SER A 61 3.96 2.20 -12.91
CA SER A 61 3.99 2.06 -14.37
C SER A 61 4.73 3.22 -15.04
N THR A 62 4.45 4.46 -14.62
CA THR A 62 5.14 5.66 -15.11
C THR A 62 6.61 5.62 -14.74
N SER A 63 6.93 5.26 -13.49
CA SER A 63 8.32 5.13 -13.01
C SER A 63 9.11 4.09 -13.81
N ALA A 64 8.49 2.95 -14.15
CA ALA A 64 9.11 1.92 -14.98
C ALA A 64 9.44 2.44 -16.38
N GLY A 65 8.59 3.30 -16.97
CA GLY A 65 8.83 3.93 -18.27
C GLY A 65 9.95 4.98 -18.27
N LEU A 66 10.28 5.53 -17.10
CA LEU A 66 11.35 6.52 -16.94
C LEU A 66 12.69 5.89 -16.51
N ALA A 67 12.67 4.69 -15.94
CA ALA A 67 13.85 4.00 -15.45
C ALA A 67 14.73 3.46 -16.59
N SER A 68 16.06 3.53 -16.40
CA SER A 68 17.05 3.01 -17.36
C SER A 68 17.67 1.67 -16.95
N ASP A 69 17.74 1.37 -15.65
CA ASP A 69 18.29 0.10 -15.16
C ASP A 69 17.25 -1.04 -15.34
N PRO A 70 17.58 -2.12 -16.07
CA PRO A 70 16.65 -3.22 -16.31
C PRO A 70 16.11 -3.91 -15.04
N LYS A 71 16.89 -3.95 -13.95
CA LYS A 71 16.43 -4.50 -12.67
C LYS A 71 15.39 -3.60 -12.03
N VAL A 72 15.63 -2.29 -12.04
CA VAL A 72 14.67 -1.28 -11.54
C VAL A 72 13.36 -1.36 -12.33
N VAL A 73 13.44 -1.38 -13.66
CA VAL A 73 12.27 -1.56 -14.53
C VAL A 73 11.51 -2.84 -14.19
N GLY A 74 12.22 -3.96 -13.99
CA GLY A 74 11.61 -5.23 -13.63
C GLY A 74 10.87 -5.20 -12.29
N ILE A 75 11.45 -4.57 -11.26
CA ILE A 75 10.79 -4.43 -9.95
C ILE A 75 9.57 -3.52 -10.05
N LEU A 76 9.68 -2.34 -10.66
CA LEU A 76 8.56 -1.40 -10.81
C LEU A 76 7.41 -2.01 -11.60
N THR A 77 7.71 -2.74 -12.69
CA THR A 77 6.71 -3.47 -13.46
C THR A 77 5.99 -4.50 -12.59
N LYS A 78 6.73 -5.26 -11.78
CA LYS A 78 6.16 -6.26 -10.88
C LYS A 78 5.30 -5.64 -9.78
N LEU A 79 5.67 -4.48 -9.26
CA LEU A 79 4.85 -3.72 -8.30
C LEU A 79 3.53 -3.25 -8.94
N ALA A 80 3.58 -2.70 -10.16
CA ALA A 80 2.36 -2.34 -10.88
C ALA A 80 1.42 -3.55 -11.14
N GLU A 81 1.98 -4.74 -11.38
CA GLU A 81 1.21 -5.99 -11.50
C GLU A 81 0.62 -6.46 -10.16
N ILE A 82 1.30 -6.20 -9.05
CA ILE A 82 0.82 -6.48 -7.69
C ILE A 82 -0.44 -5.64 -7.43
N GLU A 83 -0.39 -4.33 -7.62
CA GLU A 83 -1.55 -3.45 -7.43
C GLU A 83 -2.71 -3.79 -8.37
N GLY A 84 -2.41 -4.22 -9.61
CA GLY A 84 -3.43 -4.73 -10.53
C GLY A 84 -4.24 -5.89 -9.94
N ARG A 85 -3.60 -6.79 -9.18
CA ARG A 85 -4.29 -7.89 -8.49
C ARG A 85 -5.07 -7.41 -7.27
N HIS A 86 -4.61 -6.39 -6.54
CA HIS A 86 -5.36 -5.87 -5.39
C HIS A 86 -6.64 -5.21 -5.83
N LYS A 87 -6.58 -4.40 -6.90
CA LYS A 87 -7.77 -3.87 -7.57
C LYS A 87 -8.79 -4.95 -7.88
N HIS A 88 -8.38 -6.10 -8.42
CA HIS A 88 -9.30 -7.21 -8.67
C HIS A 88 -9.93 -7.77 -7.38
N LYS A 89 -9.17 -7.91 -6.29
CA LYS A 89 -9.70 -8.35 -4.99
C LYS A 89 -10.65 -7.33 -4.37
N LEU A 90 -10.33 -6.03 -4.44
CA LEU A 90 -11.19 -4.94 -3.99
C LEU A 90 -12.49 -4.90 -4.78
N PHE A 91 -12.43 -5.10 -6.11
CA PHE A 91 -13.63 -5.24 -6.92
C PHE A 91 -14.46 -6.47 -6.53
N ASN A 92 -13.83 -7.62 -6.28
CA ASN A 92 -14.54 -8.80 -5.77
C ASN A 92 -15.18 -8.56 -4.40
N LEU A 93 -14.51 -7.81 -3.51
CA LEU A 93 -15.06 -7.39 -2.22
C LEU A 93 -16.25 -6.44 -2.41
N TYR A 94 -16.16 -5.49 -3.35
CA TYR A 94 -17.25 -4.60 -3.73
C TYR A 94 -18.49 -5.39 -4.19
N LEU A 95 -18.31 -6.42 -5.00
CA LEU A 95 -19.40 -7.29 -5.47
C LEU A 95 -20.14 -8.03 -4.34
N THR A 96 -19.54 -8.19 -3.16
CA THR A 96 -20.24 -8.75 -1.99
C THR A 96 -21.30 -7.81 -1.43
N PHE A 97 -21.14 -6.50 -1.66
CA PHE A 97 -22.10 -5.46 -1.27
C PHE A 97 -22.98 -4.99 -2.44
N GLU A 98 -22.51 -5.09 -3.68
CA GLU A 98 -23.25 -4.76 -4.90
C GLU A 98 -23.22 -5.91 -5.93
N PRO A 99 -23.96 -7.01 -5.70
CA PRO A 99 -23.93 -8.17 -6.60
C PRO A 99 -24.48 -7.89 -8.00
N ALA A 100 -25.27 -6.83 -8.16
CA ALA A 100 -25.86 -6.41 -9.43
C ALA A 100 -24.94 -5.48 -10.27
N ALA A 101 -23.74 -5.15 -9.76
CA ALA A 101 -22.79 -4.34 -10.51
C ALA A 101 -22.36 -5.07 -11.81
N GLN A 102 -22.27 -4.33 -12.90
CA GLN A 102 -22.16 -4.91 -14.25
C GLN A 102 -20.79 -5.55 -14.51
N ASN A 103 -19.71 -4.75 -14.41
CA ASN A 103 -18.33 -5.16 -14.68
C ASN A 103 -17.34 -4.16 -14.05
N MET A 104 -16.06 -4.51 -14.10
CA MET A 104 -14.97 -3.72 -13.50
C MET A 104 -14.81 -2.37 -14.21
N GLU A 105 -15.00 -2.32 -15.53
CA GLU A 105 -14.88 -1.08 -16.30
C GLU A 105 -15.94 -0.04 -15.89
N ALA A 106 -17.19 -0.47 -15.70
CA ALA A 106 -18.27 0.39 -15.23
C ALA A 106 -18.05 0.85 -13.77
N PHE A 107 -17.46 -0.01 -12.94
CA PHE A 107 -17.06 0.35 -11.59
C PHE A 107 -15.95 1.42 -11.62
N GLU A 108 -14.91 1.22 -12.43
CA GLU A 108 -13.77 2.13 -12.60
C GLU A 108 -14.17 3.52 -13.12
N ALA A 109 -15.23 3.62 -13.93
CA ALA A 109 -15.71 4.90 -14.46
C ALA A 109 -16.09 5.92 -13.36
N GLY A 110 -16.39 5.45 -12.15
CA GLY A 110 -16.69 6.30 -10.99
C GLY A 110 -15.57 6.40 -9.96
N ILE A 111 -14.36 5.92 -10.25
CA ILE A 111 -13.23 5.91 -9.32
C ILE A 111 -12.36 7.15 -9.51
N ASN A 112 -12.09 7.86 -8.41
CA ASN A 112 -11.03 8.86 -8.36
C ASN A 112 -9.70 8.16 -8.04
N SER A 113 -8.66 8.41 -8.83
CA SER A 113 -7.29 7.87 -8.64
C SER A 113 -6.22 8.96 -8.71
N GLU A 114 -6.57 10.18 -8.31
CA GLU A 114 -5.65 11.34 -8.25
C GLU A 114 -4.64 11.19 -7.11
N LEU A 115 -5.01 10.50 -6.04
CA LEU A 115 -4.13 10.16 -4.93
C LEU A 115 -3.74 8.69 -5.02
N MET A 116 -2.53 8.39 -4.57
CA MET A 116 -2.10 7.02 -4.31
C MET A 116 -2.13 6.74 -2.80
N GLU A 117 -1.85 5.49 -2.46
CA GLU A 117 -1.72 5.04 -1.07
C GLU A 117 -0.85 5.96 -0.20
N GLY A 118 -1.27 6.11 1.06
CA GLY A 118 -0.74 7.12 1.97
C GLY A 118 -1.31 8.54 1.76
N GLY A 119 -2.21 8.72 0.79
CA GLY A 119 -2.88 10.02 0.53
C GLY A 119 -1.96 11.03 -0.16
N VAL A 120 -0.97 10.54 -0.90
CA VAL A 120 0.05 11.37 -1.58
C VAL A 120 -0.33 11.50 -3.06
N HIS A 121 0.00 12.65 -3.67
CA HIS A 121 -0.17 12.80 -5.11
C HIS A 121 1.02 12.13 -5.84
N PRO A 122 0.79 11.27 -6.84
CA PRO A 122 1.86 10.58 -7.57
C PRO A 122 2.92 11.53 -8.11
N ASP A 123 2.51 12.67 -8.68
CA ASP A 123 3.43 13.67 -9.24
C ASP A 123 4.39 14.26 -8.18
N LYS A 124 3.90 14.52 -6.97
CA LYS A 124 4.76 15.02 -5.88
C LYS A 124 5.81 13.99 -5.49
N LEU A 125 5.44 12.71 -5.47
CA LEU A 125 6.39 11.65 -5.17
C LEU A 125 7.36 11.47 -6.34
N LEU A 126 6.91 11.56 -7.59
CA LEU A 126 7.79 11.53 -8.75
C LEU A 126 8.80 12.70 -8.71
N GLU A 127 8.37 13.93 -8.46
CA GLU A 127 9.28 15.09 -8.33
C GLU A 127 10.31 14.90 -7.20
N GLN A 128 9.87 14.39 -6.05
CA GLN A 128 10.76 14.08 -4.93
C GLN A 128 11.71 12.91 -5.24
N ASN A 129 11.34 12.04 -6.18
CA ASN A 129 12.03 10.78 -6.48
C ASN A 129 12.56 10.64 -7.90
N GLU A 130 12.60 11.71 -8.70
CA GLU A 130 13.16 11.74 -10.07
C GLU A 130 14.61 11.23 -10.12
N ARG A 131 15.29 11.20 -8.97
CA ARG A 131 16.66 10.71 -8.79
C ARG A 131 16.78 9.48 -7.89
N THR A 132 15.69 8.90 -7.39
CA THR A 132 15.70 7.94 -6.27
C THR A 132 15.60 6.48 -6.70
N PHE A 133 15.17 6.17 -7.93
CA PHE A 133 15.18 4.79 -8.43
C PHE A 133 16.50 4.42 -9.07
N LYS A 134 17.61 4.55 -8.33
CA LYS A 134 18.93 4.16 -8.84
C LYS A 134 19.15 2.66 -8.70
N THR A 135 18.53 2.04 -7.70
CA THR A 135 18.69 0.62 -7.40
C THR A 135 17.35 -0.06 -7.13
N ALA A 136 17.30 -1.38 -7.34
CA ALA A 136 16.15 -2.21 -6.99
C ALA A 136 15.83 -2.15 -5.48
N ALA A 137 16.85 -2.06 -4.62
CA ALA A 137 16.68 -1.98 -3.18
C ALA A 137 15.98 -0.67 -2.76
N GLU A 138 16.34 0.47 -3.35
CA GLU A 138 15.66 1.75 -3.09
C GLU A 138 14.18 1.71 -3.51
N VAL A 139 13.86 1.11 -4.66
CA VAL A 139 12.47 0.91 -5.10
C VAL A 139 11.68 0.07 -4.10
N LEU A 140 12.26 -1.05 -3.66
CA LEU A 140 11.62 -1.96 -2.71
C LEU A 140 11.42 -1.32 -1.33
N ASN A 141 12.40 -0.54 -0.87
CA ASN A 141 12.29 0.21 0.38
C ASN A 141 11.17 1.26 0.30
N LEU A 142 11.04 1.97 -0.82
CA LEU A 142 9.93 2.89 -1.03
C LEU A 142 8.58 2.17 -1.04
N ALA A 143 8.47 1.05 -1.77
CA ALA A 143 7.25 0.25 -1.80
C ALA A 143 6.85 -0.22 -0.39
N MET A 144 7.80 -0.79 0.38
CA MET A 144 7.55 -1.20 1.75
C MET A 144 7.13 -0.03 2.67
N MET A 145 7.67 1.17 2.44
CA MET A 145 7.24 2.36 3.18
C MET A 145 5.78 2.72 2.86
N LEU A 146 5.39 2.72 1.58
CA LEU A 146 4.02 3.06 1.14
C LEU A 146 3.01 2.04 1.69
N GLU A 147 3.32 0.75 1.58
CA GLU A 147 2.51 -0.37 2.07
C GLU A 147 2.33 -0.32 3.60
N ALA A 148 3.38 0.02 4.34
CA ALA A 148 3.29 0.20 5.78
C ALA A 148 2.43 1.41 6.16
N GLN A 149 2.50 2.50 5.39
CA GLN A 149 1.65 3.68 5.60
C GLN A 149 0.19 3.39 5.25
N ALA A 150 -0.08 2.63 4.18
CA ALA A 150 -1.41 2.19 3.79
C ALA A 150 -2.03 1.30 4.87
N MET A 151 -1.29 0.28 5.33
CA MET A 151 -1.70 -0.59 6.43
C MET A 151 -2.06 0.22 7.69
N ASP A 152 -1.19 1.13 8.11
CA ASP A 152 -1.42 1.99 9.27
C ASP A 152 -2.64 2.90 9.08
N LEU A 153 -2.82 3.49 7.90
CA LEU A 153 -3.99 4.31 7.57
C LEU A 153 -5.30 3.50 7.68
N TYR A 154 -5.36 2.30 7.10
CA TYR A 154 -6.54 1.45 7.17
C TYR A 154 -6.83 0.99 8.61
N LEU A 155 -5.79 0.70 9.41
CA LEU A 155 -5.97 0.36 10.83
C LEU A 155 -6.51 1.54 11.65
N ARG A 156 -6.04 2.76 11.39
CA ARG A 156 -6.59 3.99 12.02
C ARG A 156 -8.04 4.20 11.63
N TYR A 157 -8.40 4.05 10.36
CA TYR A 157 -9.80 4.12 9.93
C TYR A 157 -10.67 3.02 10.55
N ALA A 158 -10.16 1.80 10.70
CA ALA A 158 -10.86 0.71 11.38
C ALA A 158 -11.16 1.03 12.87
N ASP A 159 -10.27 1.77 13.54
CA ASP A 159 -10.45 2.18 14.93
C ASP A 159 -11.53 3.25 15.08
N GLU A 160 -11.53 4.24 14.19
CA GLU A 160 -12.52 5.34 14.14
C GLU A 160 -13.89 4.92 13.57
N SER A 161 -13.98 3.74 12.96
CA SER A 161 -15.22 3.26 12.32
C SER A 161 -16.28 2.85 13.35
N ALA A 162 -17.43 3.53 13.30
CA ALA A 162 -18.58 3.22 14.16
C ALA A 162 -19.33 1.92 13.75
N THR A 163 -19.21 1.50 12.49
CA THR A 163 -19.95 0.36 11.93
C THR A 163 -19.07 -0.87 11.82
N HIS A 164 -19.55 -2.01 12.35
CA HIS A 164 -18.81 -3.27 12.32
C HIS A 164 -18.44 -3.71 10.89
N GLU A 165 -19.36 -3.59 9.92
CA GLU A 165 -19.09 -3.97 8.53
C GLU A 165 -17.98 -3.14 7.87
N VAL A 166 -17.95 -1.83 8.14
CA VAL A 166 -16.91 -0.92 7.63
C VAL A 166 -15.56 -1.27 8.26
N LYS A 167 -15.56 -1.53 9.57
CA LYS A 167 -14.37 -1.97 10.30
C LYS A 167 -13.78 -3.26 9.73
N GLU A 168 -14.63 -4.24 9.42
CA GLU A 168 -14.21 -5.50 8.79
C GLU A 168 -13.62 -5.30 7.39
N VAL A 169 -14.15 -4.36 6.59
CA VAL A 169 -13.56 -4.01 5.31
C VAL A 169 -12.15 -3.44 5.50
N PHE A 170 -11.95 -2.48 6.41
CA PHE A 170 -10.62 -1.93 6.67
C PHE A 170 -9.62 -2.99 7.17
N PHE A 171 -10.04 -3.89 8.06
CA PHE A 171 -9.15 -4.96 8.52
C PHE A 171 -8.75 -5.91 7.39
N LYS A 172 -9.67 -6.25 6.48
CA LYS A 172 -9.34 -7.07 5.32
C LYS A 172 -8.28 -6.40 4.46
N ILE A 173 -8.44 -5.12 4.16
CA ILE A 173 -7.49 -4.36 3.33
C ILE A 173 -6.12 -4.26 4.04
N ALA A 174 -6.10 -3.93 5.33
CA ALA A 174 -4.86 -3.89 6.11
C ALA A 174 -4.11 -5.24 6.15
N ASP A 175 -4.83 -6.37 6.20
CA ASP A 175 -4.22 -7.70 6.14
C ASP A 175 -3.64 -8.03 4.75
N GLU A 176 -4.16 -7.41 3.68
CA GLU A 176 -3.56 -7.48 2.35
C GLU A 176 -2.22 -6.74 2.32
N GLU A 177 -2.16 -5.49 2.78
CA GLU A 177 -0.90 -4.72 2.82
C GLU A 177 0.18 -5.40 3.65
N LYS A 178 -0.22 -6.04 4.76
CA LYS A 178 0.68 -6.87 5.57
C LYS A 178 1.25 -8.05 4.78
N SER A 179 0.46 -8.64 3.88
CA SER A 179 0.89 -9.71 2.99
C SER A 179 1.84 -9.20 1.89
N HIS A 180 1.68 -7.96 1.43
CA HIS A 180 2.60 -7.31 0.50
C HIS A 180 3.93 -7.02 1.16
N LEU A 181 3.93 -6.42 2.36
CA LEU A 181 5.14 -6.19 3.17
C LEU A 181 5.98 -7.47 3.35
N LYS A 182 5.31 -8.60 3.62
CA LYS A 182 5.99 -9.90 3.71
C LYS A 182 6.62 -10.32 2.37
N SER A 183 5.89 -10.13 1.27
CA SER A 183 6.35 -10.49 -0.07
C SER A 183 7.52 -9.60 -0.53
N LEU A 184 7.42 -8.29 -0.28
CA LEU A 184 8.46 -7.31 -0.58
C LEU A 184 9.72 -7.56 0.23
N GLY A 185 9.59 -7.91 1.52
CA GLY A 185 10.72 -8.31 2.35
C GLY A 185 11.50 -9.49 1.76
N TYR A 186 10.80 -10.50 1.25
CA TYR A 186 11.45 -11.63 0.56
C TYR A 186 12.15 -11.21 -0.75
N ILE A 187 11.55 -10.29 -1.53
CA ILE A 187 12.17 -9.79 -2.77
C ILE A 187 13.41 -8.94 -2.45
N LEU A 188 13.38 -8.14 -1.39
CA LEU A 188 14.51 -7.32 -0.94
C LEU A 188 15.69 -8.19 -0.48
N GLU A 189 15.45 -9.28 0.24
CA GLU A 189 16.49 -10.24 0.63
C GLU A 189 17.24 -10.85 -0.58
N GLN A 190 16.55 -10.98 -1.72
CA GLN A 190 17.14 -11.45 -2.97
C GLN A 190 17.83 -10.35 -3.78
N ASN A 191 17.61 -9.08 -3.43
CA ASN A 191 18.16 -7.90 -4.10
C ASN A 191 18.81 -6.93 -3.09
N PRO A 192 19.85 -7.37 -2.35
CA PRO A 192 20.55 -6.50 -1.41
C PRO A 192 21.28 -5.37 -2.14
N GLU A 193 21.54 -4.27 -1.41
CA GLU A 193 22.31 -3.10 -1.86
C GLU A 193 23.68 -3.45 -2.45
#